data_AF-D1AHQ3-F1
#
_entry.id   AF-D1AHQ3-F1
#
_cell.length_a   1.000
_cell.length_b   1.000
_cell.length_c   1.000
_cell.angle_alpha   90.00
_cell.angle_beta   90.00
_cell.angle_gamma   90.00
#
_symmetry.space_group_name_H-M   'P 1'
#
loop_
_entity.id
_entity.type
_entity.pdbx_description
1 polymer ?
#
loop_
_entity_poly.entity_id
_entity_poly.type
_entity_poly.pdbx_seq_one_letter_code
_entity_poly.pdbx_strand_id
1 'polypeptide(L)'
;MKLTEKQKRFCDYFIETGNITEAATKAGYSKKTAYAIGQENLKKPMLKTYIDEKLEEMQGKRIASATEVMELLTQALRGEIKEEVVVVEGSGDGYSEAKTIDKQIGAKDRIKAAELLGKRYGLYTDKVNITGTVPVMIVGEDDLEE
;
A
#
# COMPACT_ATOMS: atom_id res chain seq x y z
N MET A 1 -22.98 -0.68 21.40
CA MET A 1 -23.82 -1.76 20.81
C MET A 1 -22.95 -2.58 19.85
N LYS A 2 -23.04 -3.92 19.89
CA LYS A 2 -22.24 -4.83 19.07
C LYS A 2 -23.04 -5.25 17.82
N LEU A 3 -22.39 -5.37 16.65
CA LEU A 3 -23.06 -5.86 15.43
C LEU A 3 -23.61 -7.28 15.64
N THR A 4 -24.83 -7.51 15.17
CA THR A 4 -25.41 -8.85 15.10
C THR A 4 -24.79 -9.66 13.97
N GLU A 5 -24.84 -11.00 14.08
CA GLU A 5 -24.27 -11.89 13.06
C GLU A 5 -24.89 -11.69 11.67
N LYS A 6 -26.21 -11.41 11.61
CA LYS A 6 -26.89 -11.10 10.34
C LYS A 6 -26.38 -9.79 9.71
N GLN A 7 -26.09 -8.79 10.52
CA GLN A 7 -25.55 -7.51 10.03
C GLN A 7 -24.12 -7.66 9.53
N LYS A 8 -23.28 -8.45 10.22
CA LYS A 8 -21.93 -8.78 9.74
C LYS A 8 -21.96 -9.44 8.38
N ARG A 9 -22.74 -10.52 8.24
CA ARG A 9 -22.91 -11.20 6.94
C ARG A 9 -23.40 -10.27 5.85
N PHE A 10 -24.32 -9.36 6.16
CA PHE A 10 -24.75 -8.35 5.20
C PHE A 10 -23.60 -7.46 4.75
N CYS A 11 -22.81 -6.92 5.68
CA CYS A 11 -21.64 -6.11 5.35
C CYS A 11 -20.63 -6.89 4.50
N ASP A 12 -20.31 -8.13 4.88
CA ASP A 12 -19.34 -8.97 4.17
C ASP A 12 -19.80 -9.25 2.72
N TYR A 13 -21.06 -9.66 2.51
CA TYR A 13 -21.61 -9.86 1.17
C TYR A 13 -21.77 -8.56 0.38
N PHE A 14 -22.01 -7.43 1.05
CA PHE A 14 -22.10 -6.13 0.39
C PHE A 14 -20.74 -5.69 -0.15
N ILE A 15 -19.67 -5.91 0.61
CA ILE A 15 -18.29 -5.68 0.16
C ILE A 15 -17.94 -6.57 -1.04
N GLU A 16 -18.37 -7.84 -1.03
CA GLU A 16 -18.12 -8.79 -2.11
C GLU A 16 -18.89 -8.47 -3.40
N THR A 17 -20.18 -8.16 -3.28
CA THR A 17 -21.10 -8.08 -4.45
C THR A 17 -21.36 -6.66 -4.93
N GLY A 18 -21.15 -5.64 -4.09
CA GLY A 18 -21.56 -4.26 -4.37
C GLY A 18 -23.07 -4.06 -4.51
N ASN A 19 -23.88 -5.10 -4.23
CA ASN A 19 -25.33 -5.08 -4.46
C ASN A 19 -26.10 -5.24 -3.14
N ILE A 20 -26.90 -4.22 -2.81
CA ILE A 20 -27.66 -4.13 -1.55
C ILE A 20 -28.64 -5.31 -1.40
N THR A 21 -29.43 -5.59 -2.44
CA THR A 21 -30.50 -6.58 -2.41
C THR A 21 -29.92 -7.99 -2.33
N GLU A 22 -28.85 -8.24 -3.10
CA GLU A 22 -28.17 -9.53 -3.10
C GLU A 22 -27.50 -9.80 -1.75
N ALA A 23 -26.77 -8.82 -1.22
CA ALA A 23 -26.11 -8.93 0.08
C ALA A 23 -27.11 -9.19 1.21
N ALA A 24 -28.25 -8.47 1.22
CA ALA A 24 -29.30 -8.69 2.22
C ALA A 24 -29.94 -10.07 2.08
N THR A 25 -30.17 -10.55 0.86
CA THR A 25 -30.72 -11.89 0.63
C THR A 25 -29.75 -12.98 1.11
N LYS A 26 -28.47 -12.88 0.76
CA LYS A 26 -27.42 -13.82 1.19
C LYS A 26 -27.18 -13.79 2.70
N ALA A 27 -27.32 -12.63 3.34
CA ALA A 27 -27.21 -12.49 4.80
C ALA A 27 -28.35 -13.16 5.60
N GLY A 28 -29.44 -13.54 4.92
CA GLY A 28 -30.60 -14.22 5.51
C GLY A 28 -31.77 -13.28 5.86
N TYR A 29 -31.90 -12.16 5.16
CA TYR A 29 -33.12 -11.32 5.20
C TYR A 29 -34.16 -11.83 4.20
N SER A 30 -35.44 -11.53 4.46
CA SER A 30 -36.53 -11.92 3.57
C SER A 30 -36.37 -11.25 2.20
N LYS A 31 -36.48 -12.02 1.11
CA LYS A 31 -36.37 -11.52 -0.26
C LYS A 31 -37.33 -10.34 -0.54
N LYS A 32 -38.52 -10.35 0.06
CA LYS A 32 -39.53 -9.29 -0.12
C LYS A 32 -39.10 -7.96 0.50
N THR A 33 -38.26 -7.97 1.53
CA THR A 33 -37.83 -6.77 2.28
C THR A 33 -36.32 -6.52 2.21
N ALA A 34 -35.57 -7.36 1.49
CA ALA A 34 -34.12 -7.34 1.41
C ALA A 34 -33.57 -5.97 1.00
N TYR A 35 -34.17 -5.33 -0.01
CA TYR A 35 -33.77 -4.00 -0.46
C TYR A 35 -33.97 -2.93 0.63
N ALA A 36 -35.16 -2.86 1.23
CA ALA A 36 -35.50 -1.88 2.26
C ALA A 36 -34.61 -2.03 3.51
N ILE A 37 -34.43 -3.26 3.98
CA ILE A 37 -33.58 -3.56 5.15
C ILE A 37 -32.12 -3.28 4.82
N GLY A 38 -31.66 -3.63 3.60
CA GLY A 38 -30.29 -3.33 3.17
C GLY A 38 -30.01 -1.83 3.14
N GLN A 39 -30.93 -1.02 2.61
CA GLN A 39 -30.81 0.44 2.65
C GLN A 39 -30.79 0.99 4.08
N GLU A 40 -31.64 0.49 4.96
CA GLU A 40 -31.62 0.88 6.37
C GLU A 40 -30.29 0.51 7.03
N ASN A 41 -29.78 -0.69 6.76
CA ASN A 41 -28.50 -1.17 7.27
C ASN A 41 -27.33 -0.26 6.84
N LEU A 42 -27.29 0.19 5.59
CA LEU A 42 -26.25 1.12 5.12
C LEU A 42 -26.33 2.51 5.75
N LYS A 43 -27.50 2.93 6.25
CA LYS A 43 -27.66 4.20 6.97
C LYS A 43 -27.22 4.11 8.44
N LYS A 44 -27.06 2.90 8.99
CA LYS A 44 -26.64 2.73 10.40
C LYS A 44 -25.14 3.02 10.52
N PRO A 45 -24.72 4.00 11.33
CA PRO A 45 -23.31 4.39 11.44
C PRO A 45 -22.39 3.21 11.78
N MET A 46 -22.82 2.35 12.70
CA MET A 46 -22.08 1.15 13.11
C MET A 46 -21.74 0.20 11.96
N LEU A 47 -22.66 0.02 11.01
CA LEU A 47 -22.46 -0.89 9.87
C LEU A 47 -21.59 -0.23 8.80
N LYS A 48 -21.76 1.08 8.60
CA LYS A 48 -20.88 1.86 7.74
C LYS A 48 -19.43 1.81 8.23
N THR A 49 -19.20 2.08 9.52
CA THR A 49 -17.86 1.95 10.13
C THR A 49 -17.28 0.55 9.94
N TYR A 50 -18.06 -0.51 10.14
CA TYR A 50 -17.59 -1.88 9.91
C TYR A 50 -17.21 -2.15 8.45
N ILE A 51 -17.99 -1.63 7.49
CA ILE A 51 -17.68 -1.75 6.06
C ILE A 51 -16.39 -1.00 5.72
N ASP A 52 -16.26 0.24 6.20
CA ASP A 52 -15.09 1.08 5.97
C ASP A 52 -13.82 0.43 6.56
N GLU A 53 -13.87 -0.05 7.81
CA GLU A 53 -12.77 -0.79 8.46
C GLU A 53 -12.36 -2.04 7.66
N LYS A 54 -13.34 -2.81 7.16
CA LYS A 54 -13.06 -4.01 6.37
C LYS A 54 -12.46 -3.69 5.01
N LEU A 55 -12.91 -2.62 4.36
CA LEU A 55 -12.34 -2.15 3.10
C LEU A 55 -10.91 -1.64 3.30
N GLU A 56 -10.62 -0.91 4.37
CA GLU A 56 -9.25 -0.50 4.73
C GLU A 56 -8.36 -1.73 5.02
N GLU A 57 -8.86 -2.72 5.77
CA GLU A 57 -8.14 -3.97 6.03
C GLU A 57 -7.81 -4.70 4.71
N MET A 58 -8.76 -4.77 3.78
CA MET A 58 -8.56 -5.38 2.46
C MET A 58 -7.60 -4.59 1.58
N GLN A 59 -7.69 -3.25 1.61
CA GLN A 59 -6.75 -2.38 0.88
C GLN A 59 -5.34 -2.54 1.41
N GLY A 60 -5.15 -2.54 2.74
CA GLY A 60 -3.86 -2.78 3.37
C GLY A 60 -3.26 -4.15 3.05
N LYS A 61 -4.09 -5.19 2.83
CA LYS A 61 -3.61 -6.50 2.38
C LYS A 61 -3.23 -6.55 0.90
N ARG A 62 -3.82 -5.70 0.07
CA ARG A 62 -3.63 -5.73 -1.40
C ARG A 62 -2.51 -4.80 -1.86
N ILE A 63 -2.32 -3.68 -1.17
CA ILE A 63 -1.35 -2.66 -1.52
C ILE A 63 -0.45 -2.43 -0.32
N ALA A 64 0.86 -2.51 -0.55
CA ALA A 64 1.83 -2.22 0.49
C ALA A 64 1.66 -0.76 0.97
N SER A 65 1.49 -0.59 2.28
CA SER A 65 1.39 0.74 2.87
C SER A 65 2.74 1.47 2.82
N ALA A 66 2.74 2.80 2.96
CA ALA A 66 3.99 3.54 3.08
C ALA A 66 4.86 3.05 4.25
N THR A 67 4.23 2.64 5.36
CA THR A 67 4.93 2.06 6.52
C THR A 67 5.57 0.72 6.16
N GLU A 68 4.85 -0.16 5.49
CA GLU A 68 5.34 -1.48 5.07
C GLU A 68 6.53 -1.37 4.10
N VAL A 69 6.45 -0.42 3.15
CA VAL A 69 7.59 -0.12 2.26
C VAL A 69 8.81 0.31 3.07
N MET A 70 8.61 1.15 4.09
CA MET A 70 9.70 1.62 4.95
C MET A 70 10.29 0.50 5.82
N GLU A 71 9.45 -0.40 6.33
CA GLU A 71 9.88 -1.59 7.07
C GLU A 71 10.72 -2.51 6.17
N LEU A 72 10.24 -2.78 4.95
CA LEU A 72 10.97 -3.59 3.98
C LEU A 72 12.34 -2.99 3.64
N LEU A 73 12.40 -1.68 3.36
CA LEU A 73 13.67 -1.00 3.10
C LEU A 73 14.61 -1.04 4.32
N THR A 74 14.06 -0.98 5.53
CA THR A 74 14.85 -1.10 6.77
C THR A 74 15.43 -2.51 6.93
N GLN A 75 14.64 -3.55 6.68
CA GLN A 75 15.08 -4.95 6.71
C GLN A 75 16.17 -5.20 5.65
N ALA A 76 15.97 -4.66 4.43
CA ALA A 76 16.95 -4.72 3.36
C ALA A 76 18.26 -4.07 3.79
N LEU A 77 18.22 -2.84 4.30
CA LEU A 77 19.39 -2.12 4.80
C LEU A 77 20.17 -2.94 5.86
N ARG A 78 19.45 -3.57 6.80
CA ARG A 78 20.03 -4.39 7.87
C ARG A 78 20.54 -5.76 7.41
N GLY A 79 20.21 -6.19 6.19
CA GLY A 79 20.58 -7.51 5.67
C GLY A 79 19.75 -8.65 6.26
N GLU A 80 18.53 -8.34 6.70
CA GLU A 80 17.59 -9.31 7.25
C GLU A 80 16.86 -10.09 6.14
N ILE A 81 16.77 -9.51 4.94
CA ILE A 81 16.18 -10.16 3.77
C ILE A 81 17.18 -11.14 3.15
N LYS A 82 16.70 -12.35 2.87
CA LYS A 82 17.44 -13.38 2.13
C LYS A 82 16.90 -13.50 0.71
N GLU A 83 17.79 -13.81 -0.21
CA GLU A 83 17.48 -14.19 -1.59
C GLU A 83 17.96 -15.62 -1.85
N GLU A 84 17.16 -16.33 -2.64
CA GLU A 84 17.46 -17.67 -3.11
C GLU A 84 18.38 -17.57 -4.32
N VAL A 85 19.52 -18.27 -4.30
CA VAL A 85 20.46 -18.32 -5.42
C VAL A 85 20.86 -19.75 -5.75
N VAL A 86 21.05 -19.99 -7.05
CA VAL A 86 21.58 -21.26 -7.56
C VAL A 86 23.11 -21.20 -7.56
N VAL A 87 23.73 -22.09 -6.81
CA VAL A 87 25.17 -22.32 -6.80
C VAL A 87 25.49 -23.66 -7.44
N VAL A 88 26.67 -23.75 -8.05
CA VAL A 88 27.17 -25.00 -8.63
C VAL A 88 28.21 -25.56 -7.68
N GLU A 89 27.93 -26.72 -7.09
CA GLU A 89 28.86 -27.45 -6.24
C GLU A 89 29.50 -28.59 -7.03
N GLY A 90 30.81 -28.79 -6.85
CA GLY A 90 31.51 -29.93 -7.42
C GLY A 90 31.21 -31.19 -6.62
N SER A 91 30.59 -32.19 -7.26
CA SER A 91 30.21 -33.45 -6.61
C SER A 91 31.31 -34.53 -6.68
N GLY A 92 32.45 -34.22 -7.30
CA GLY A 92 33.54 -35.18 -7.59
C GLY A 92 33.50 -35.69 -9.04
N ASP A 93 34.57 -36.35 -9.48
CA ASP A 93 34.69 -37.03 -10.79
C ASP A 93 34.36 -36.19 -12.04
N GLY A 94 34.54 -34.87 -11.98
CA GLY A 94 34.24 -33.96 -13.08
C GLY A 94 32.75 -33.61 -13.24
N TYR A 95 31.91 -34.01 -12.28
CA TYR A 95 30.50 -33.66 -12.24
C TYR A 95 30.23 -32.45 -11.34
N SER A 96 29.17 -31.73 -11.65
CA SER A 96 28.70 -30.60 -10.86
C SER A 96 27.19 -30.67 -10.69
N GLU A 97 26.73 -30.30 -9.50
CA GLU A 97 25.32 -30.26 -9.15
C GLU A 97 24.90 -28.82 -8.84
N ALA A 98 23.76 -28.42 -9.41
CA ALA A 98 23.14 -27.15 -9.08
C ALA A 98 22.37 -27.31 -7.77
N LYS A 99 22.71 -26.50 -6.77
CA LYS A 99 21.99 -26.42 -5.50
C LYS A 99 21.47 -25.02 -5.28
N THR A 100 20.31 -24.96 -4.67
CA THR A 100 19.68 -23.71 -4.28
C THR A 100 20.03 -23.41 -2.82
N ILE A 101 20.58 -22.23 -2.55
CA ILE A 101 20.91 -21.78 -1.20
C ILE A 101 20.28 -20.40 -0.93
N ASP A 102 19.90 -20.17 0.33
CA ASP A 102 19.50 -18.85 0.80
C ASP A 102 20.72 -18.07 1.29
N LYS A 103 20.95 -16.90 0.70
CA LYS A 103 21.97 -15.95 1.18
C LYS A 103 21.34 -14.58 1.43
N GLN A 104 22.04 -13.71 2.15
CA GLN A 104 21.60 -12.32 2.28
C GLN A 104 21.57 -11.64 0.90
N ILE A 105 20.65 -10.68 0.74
CA ILE A 105 20.61 -9.82 -0.44
C ILE A 105 21.95 -9.13 -0.68
N GLY A 106 22.25 -8.83 -1.95
CA GLY A 106 23.51 -8.21 -2.34
C GLY A 106 23.76 -6.84 -1.69
N ALA A 107 25.03 -6.48 -1.52
CA ALA A 107 25.41 -5.17 -0.97
C ALA A 107 24.83 -3.99 -1.77
N LYS A 108 24.66 -4.15 -3.10
CA LYS A 108 24.02 -3.15 -3.97
C LYS A 108 22.58 -2.86 -3.56
N ASP A 109 21.80 -3.89 -3.25
CA ASP A 109 20.40 -3.74 -2.85
C ASP A 109 20.28 -3.07 -1.49
N ARG A 110 21.19 -3.41 -0.57
CA ARG A 110 21.30 -2.75 0.75
C ARG A 110 21.66 -1.27 0.64
N ILE A 111 22.60 -0.94 -0.24
CA ILE A 111 22.98 0.46 -0.54
C ILE A 111 21.80 1.19 -1.17
N LYS A 112 21.05 0.54 -2.06
CA LYS A 112 19.86 1.15 -2.66
C LYS A 112 18.78 1.43 -1.62
N ALA A 113 18.57 0.52 -0.67
CA ALA A 113 17.67 0.75 0.46
C ALA A 113 18.13 1.93 1.32
N ALA A 114 19.43 2.04 1.62
CA ALA A 114 20.01 3.17 2.33
C ALA A 114 19.75 4.51 1.60
N GLU A 115 19.95 4.53 0.28
CA GLU A 115 19.72 5.71 -0.57
C GLU A 115 18.25 6.15 -0.54
N LEU A 116 17.30 5.23 -0.67
CA LEU A 116 15.88 5.56 -0.65
C LEU A 116 15.42 6.07 0.72
N LEU A 117 15.91 5.44 1.80
CA LEU A 117 15.67 5.90 3.17
C LEU A 117 16.27 7.30 3.40
N GLY A 118 17.51 7.51 2.94
CA GLY A 118 18.18 8.80 3.08
C GLY A 118 17.47 9.93 2.30
N LYS A 119 16.94 9.64 1.11
CA LYS A 119 16.12 10.60 0.34
C LYS A 119 14.87 11.00 1.13
N ARG A 120 14.18 10.04 1.74
CA ARG A 120 12.99 10.34 2.55
C ARG A 120 13.30 11.20 3.78
N TYR A 121 14.46 10.99 4.41
CA TYR A 121 14.91 11.79 5.56
C TYR A 121 15.66 13.07 5.18
N GLY A 122 15.76 13.41 3.89
CA GLY A 122 16.44 14.61 3.43
C GLY A 122 17.95 14.62 3.69
N LEU A 123 18.59 13.44 3.78
CA LEU A 123 20.04 13.34 4.01
C LEU A 123 20.88 13.81 2.82
N TYR A 124 20.27 13.90 1.63
CA TYR A 124 20.93 14.33 0.40
C TYR A 124 20.47 15.72 0.02
N THR A 125 21.42 16.56 -0.37
CA THR A 125 21.16 17.90 -0.93
C THR A 125 21.68 17.94 -2.36
N ASP A 126 20.79 18.22 -3.30
CA ASP A 126 21.18 18.45 -4.69
C ASP A 126 21.58 19.91 -4.85
N LYS A 127 22.87 20.15 -5.13
CA LYS A 127 23.35 21.50 -5.46
C LYS A 127 22.98 21.81 -6.91
N VAL A 128 21.98 22.66 -7.09
CA VAL A 128 21.63 23.20 -8.41
C VAL A 128 22.36 24.52 -8.62
N ASN A 129 23.29 24.57 -9.57
CA ASN A 129 23.92 25.81 -10.00
C ASN A 129 23.02 26.49 -11.04
N ILE A 130 22.31 27.55 -10.64
CA ILE A 130 21.54 28.39 -11.57
C ILE A 130 22.43 29.56 -12.00
N THR A 131 23.14 29.40 -13.11
CA THR A 131 23.81 30.50 -13.82
C THR A 131 22.88 30.99 -14.92
N GLY A 132 21.87 31.76 -14.53
CA GLY A 132 20.99 32.45 -15.46
C GLY A 132 20.51 33.75 -14.84
N THR A 133 20.79 34.88 -15.48
CA THR A 133 20.11 36.14 -15.18
C THR A 133 18.64 35.97 -15.53
N VAL A 134 17.79 35.80 -14.52
CA VAL A 134 16.34 35.84 -14.69
C VAL A 134 15.98 37.30 -14.98
N PRO A 135 15.48 37.64 -16.18
CA PRO A 135 15.04 39.01 -16.46
C PRO A 135 13.84 39.32 -15.57
N VAL A 136 14.02 40.25 -14.63
CA VAL A 136 12.93 40.77 -13.83
C VAL A 136 12.16 41.75 -14.71
N MET A 137 10.97 41.35 -15.17
CA MET A 137 10.04 42.24 -15.86
C MET A 137 9.15 42.90 -14.80
N ILE A 138 9.44 44.14 -14.45
CA ILE A 138 8.55 44.95 -13.60
C ILE A 138 7.49 45.53 -14.54
N VAL A 139 6.24 45.13 -14.34
CA VAL A 139 5.08 45.70 -15.05
C VAL A 139 4.27 46.46 -14.01
N GLY A 140 4.15 47.78 -14.17
CA GLY A 140 3.43 48.64 -13.23
C GLY A 140 3.89 50.10 -13.15
N GLU A 141 4.72 50.60 -14.07
CA GLU A 141 5.06 52.03 -14.10
C GLU A 141 3.90 52.93 -14.57
N ASP A 142 2.83 52.34 -15.13
CA ASP A 142 1.67 53.08 -15.65
C ASP A 142 0.73 53.63 -14.55
N ASP A 143 0.95 53.30 -13.27
CA ASP A 143 0.15 53.80 -12.13
C ASP A 143 0.86 54.92 -11.31
N LEU A 144 1.99 55.46 -11.79
CA LEU A 144 2.55 56.70 -11.24
C LEU A 144 1.83 57.90 -11.89
N GLU A 145 0.64 58.23 -11.36
CA GLU A 145 -0.02 59.51 -11.62
C GLU A 145 0.93 60.67 -11.21
N GLU A 146 1.02 61.69 -12.08
CA GLU A 146 1.84 62.92 -11.95
C GLU A 146 1.69 63.66 -10.61
#